data_AF-A0A291DW70-F1
#
_entry.id   AF-A0A291DW70-F1
#
_cell.length_a   1.000
_cell.length_b   1.000
_cell.length_c   1.000
_cell.angle_alpha   90.00
_cell.angle_beta   90.00
_cell.angle_gamma   90.00
#
_symmetry.space_group_name_H-M   'P 1'
#
loop_
_entity.id
_entity.type
_entity.pdbx_description
1 polymer ?
#
loop_
_entity_poly.entity_id
_entity_poly.type
_entity_poly.pdbx_seq_one_letter_code
_entity_poly.pdbx_strand_id
1 'polypeptide(L)'
;MRRLLTTLMILLVVLVAGLTSLVLLVNPNDFRGYMVRQVEARSGYHLELDGPLRWHVWPQLSILSGRMSLTAPGATQPMVSAQNMRLDVALIPLLSHQLQVRQVMLKGAVIQLTPEAEAKRSANAPVGPKGTVSEPDTGRGWSFDVAKLKVVDSVLVFQHINDEQVTVRNINLQMTQDDKRQAHIELSSQINRDQRDLALSVTADVDLNDYPQQINATLSQIDYQLKGADLPAGGIGGSGTLRLGWKNTSSQLSLTNMQLTANDSDLQGNVSLALLDKPQWTVDLHSRLLNLDKLVANPPGADTAINQQAQQAQQQPRPGPVIAEEQGETNYHSLRNFNAVVNMNAGEVRWRGLAFSDVQTALVNQEGKLSINQLNGKLGQGTLSLPGYLDASDQTPELAFQPQVKNIEIGKILTAFDYPIALTGQFSMTGDFSGERLDAEDFRSNWQGEAQLELAHSRLEGMNFQQLIQQAVSRNNQGVDAQQNVQNVTELDHFSTSASLDNGLLTMTKMVGESSVLALTGEGTMDLVKEVCDTNFAIKVSGGWQGSNSKLIEALKTTAVPLRVYGPWQQLNYTLQVDQVLRKQLQDEAKRRLNDWLDKHKESDKSKEVKQLLNKL
;
A
#
# COMPACT_ATOMS: atom_id res chain seq x y z
N MET A 1 7.10 56.15 -48.32
CA MET A 1 6.15 55.93 -47.20
C MET A 1 4.68 56.19 -47.57
N ARG A 2 4.29 57.36 -48.12
CA ARG A 2 2.87 57.67 -48.40
C ARG A 2 2.13 56.64 -49.28
N ARG A 3 2.75 56.12 -50.35
CA ARG A 3 2.13 55.13 -51.25
C ARG A 3 1.90 53.75 -50.60
N LEU A 4 2.79 53.33 -49.71
CA LEU A 4 2.63 52.09 -48.92
C LEU A 4 1.48 52.22 -47.92
N LEU A 5 1.35 53.38 -47.28
CA LEU A 5 0.27 53.65 -46.34
C LEU A 5 -1.11 53.62 -47.04
N THR A 6 -1.24 54.27 -48.21
CA THR A 6 -2.50 54.25 -48.96
C THR A 6 -2.86 52.87 -49.49
N THR A 7 -1.90 52.08 -49.99
CA THR A 7 -2.19 50.69 -50.40
C THR A 7 -2.65 49.83 -49.24
N LEU A 8 -2.05 50.01 -48.05
CA LEU A 8 -2.42 49.24 -46.86
C LEU A 8 -3.80 49.66 -46.32
N MET A 9 -4.14 50.95 -46.44
CA MET A 9 -5.45 51.48 -46.06
C MET A 9 -6.55 51.02 -47.03
N ILE A 10 -6.28 50.98 -48.35
CA ILE A 10 -7.20 50.42 -49.34
C ILE A 10 -7.41 48.91 -49.10
N LEU A 11 -6.34 48.15 -48.83
CA LEU A 11 -6.44 46.73 -48.52
C LEU A 11 -7.30 46.49 -47.27
N LEU A 12 -7.10 47.28 -46.22
CA LEU A 12 -7.89 47.22 -44.99
C LEU A 12 -9.38 47.51 -45.27
N VAL A 13 -9.67 48.55 -46.05
CA VAL A 13 -11.05 48.91 -46.42
C VAL A 13 -11.69 47.79 -47.25
N VAL A 14 -10.99 47.21 -48.21
CA VAL A 14 -11.48 46.07 -49.02
C VAL A 14 -11.74 44.85 -48.13
N LEU A 15 -10.86 44.56 -47.18
CA LEU A 15 -11.01 43.44 -46.25
C LEU A 15 -12.22 43.65 -45.32
N VAL A 16 -12.37 44.85 -44.75
CA VAL A 16 -13.51 45.22 -43.90
C VAL A 16 -14.81 45.18 -44.71
N ALA A 17 -14.83 45.71 -45.94
CA ALA A 17 -15.99 45.67 -46.81
C ALA A 17 -16.38 44.23 -47.20
N GLY A 18 -15.39 43.38 -47.51
CA GLY A 18 -15.60 41.96 -47.81
C GLY A 18 -16.19 41.19 -46.63
N LEU A 19 -15.65 41.38 -45.42
CA LEU A 19 -16.18 40.77 -44.20
C LEU A 19 -17.60 41.28 -43.88
N THR A 20 -17.85 42.58 -44.07
CA THR A 20 -19.18 43.18 -43.86
C THR A 20 -20.19 42.60 -44.85
N SER A 21 -19.80 42.45 -46.12
CA SER A 21 -20.64 41.83 -47.15
C SER A 21 -20.97 40.38 -46.82
N LEU A 22 -20.01 39.61 -46.30
CA LEU A 22 -20.23 38.22 -45.90
C LEU A 22 -21.29 38.11 -44.80
N VAL A 23 -21.18 38.93 -43.76
CA VAL A 23 -22.12 38.94 -42.61
C VAL A 23 -23.54 39.36 -43.04
N LEU A 24 -23.66 40.20 -44.08
CA LEU A 24 -24.95 40.63 -44.62
C LEU A 24 -25.57 39.63 -45.59
N LEU A 25 -24.78 38.92 -46.40
CA LEU A 25 -25.29 37.96 -47.39
C LEU A 25 -25.61 36.59 -46.81
N VAL A 26 -24.87 36.14 -45.79
CA VAL A 26 -24.97 34.77 -45.27
C VAL A 26 -25.48 34.81 -43.83
N ASN A 27 -26.73 34.38 -43.60
CA ASN A 27 -27.30 34.31 -42.25
C ASN A 27 -26.82 33.04 -41.54
N PRO A 28 -26.18 33.13 -40.35
CA PRO A 28 -25.68 31.95 -39.66
C PRO A 28 -26.82 31.02 -39.19
N ASN A 29 -28.05 31.52 -39.06
CA ASN A 29 -29.21 30.73 -38.63
C ASN A 29 -29.70 29.77 -39.71
N ASP A 30 -29.37 29.97 -40.98
CA ASP A 30 -29.71 29.06 -42.07
C ASP A 30 -28.99 27.71 -41.91
N PHE A 31 -27.81 27.71 -41.28
CA PHE A 31 -27.06 26.50 -40.99
C PHE A 31 -27.57 25.71 -39.77
N ARG A 32 -28.46 26.29 -38.93
CA ARG A 32 -28.98 25.61 -37.75
C ARG A 32 -29.66 24.30 -38.12
N GLY A 33 -30.65 24.36 -39.01
CA GLY A 33 -31.41 23.18 -39.44
C GLY A 33 -30.52 22.15 -40.15
N TYR A 34 -29.50 22.61 -40.88
CA TYR A 34 -28.50 21.74 -41.48
C TYR A 34 -27.70 20.97 -40.42
N MET A 35 -27.17 21.65 -39.40
CA MET A 35 -26.41 21.01 -38.32
C MET A 35 -27.25 19.98 -37.56
N VAL A 36 -28.46 20.35 -37.14
CA VAL A 36 -29.36 19.45 -36.40
C VAL A 36 -29.64 18.19 -37.20
N ARG A 37 -30.02 18.33 -38.47
CA ARG A 37 -30.28 17.17 -39.35
C ARG A 37 -29.04 16.32 -39.60
N GLN A 38 -27.87 16.93 -39.78
CA GLN A 38 -26.64 16.18 -40.03
C GLN A 38 -26.18 15.40 -38.78
N VAL A 39 -26.32 15.98 -37.59
CA VAL A 39 -26.01 15.29 -36.34
C VAL A 39 -26.98 14.13 -36.12
N GLU A 40 -28.28 14.35 -36.28
CA GLU A 40 -29.30 13.31 -36.13
C GLU A 40 -29.15 12.19 -37.16
N ALA A 41 -28.96 12.53 -38.44
CA ALA A 41 -28.83 11.54 -39.51
C ALA A 41 -27.58 10.66 -39.39
N ARG A 42 -26.48 11.20 -38.85
CA ARG A 42 -25.20 10.47 -38.73
C ARG A 42 -25.03 9.75 -37.41
N SER A 43 -25.60 10.28 -36.32
CA SER A 43 -25.37 9.76 -34.96
C SER A 43 -26.63 9.23 -34.28
N GLY A 44 -27.82 9.62 -34.76
CA GLY A 44 -29.09 9.39 -34.08
C GLY A 44 -29.38 10.36 -32.93
N TYR A 45 -28.41 11.20 -32.53
CA TYR A 45 -28.60 12.14 -31.42
C TYR A 45 -29.38 13.36 -31.86
N HIS A 46 -30.27 13.83 -30.98
CA HIS A 46 -31.01 15.06 -31.21
C HIS A 46 -30.20 16.25 -30.70
N LEU A 47 -29.75 17.11 -31.61
CA LEU A 47 -29.07 18.37 -31.28
C LEU A 47 -30.10 19.49 -31.19
N GLU A 48 -30.15 20.19 -30.06
CA GLU A 48 -30.88 21.44 -29.93
C GLU A 48 -29.91 22.60 -29.69
N LEU A 49 -30.16 23.71 -30.38
CA LEU A 49 -29.38 24.94 -30.28
C LEU A 49 -30.32 26.05 -29.82
N ASP A 50 -30.14 26.55 -28.60
CA ASP A 50 -30.96 27.61 -28.01
C ASP A 50 -30.47 29.01 -28.43
N GLY A 51 -31.42 29.89 -28.72
CA GLY A 51 -31.14 31.29 -29.06
C GLY A 51 -30.54 31.46 -30.47
N PRO A 52 -30.28 32.70 -30.92
CA PRO A 52 -29.79 32.97 -32.28
C PRO A 52 -28.31 32.63 -32.45
N LEU A 53 -27.96 32.06 -33.61
CA LEU A 53 -26.57 31.89 -34.03
C LEU A 53 -26.00 33.25 -34.47
N ARG A 54 -24.75 33.54 -34.10
CA ARG A 54 -24.08 34.82 -34.40
C ARG A 54 -22.75 34.57 -35.10
N TRP A 55 -22.43 35.43 -36.07
CA TRP A 55 -21.11 35.47 -36.66
C TRP A 55 -20.11 36.14 -35.73
N HIS A 56 -18.89 35.61 -35.72
CA HIS A 56 -17.71 36.25 -35.17
C HIS A 56 -16.62 36.17 -36.22
N VAL A 57 -16.12 37.32 -36.68
CA VAL A 57 -15.30 37.41 -37.91
C VAL A 57 -13.81 37.70 -37.66
N TRP A 58 -13.40 37.90 -36.41
CA TRP A 58 -12.03 38.23 -36.04
C TRP A 58 -11.66 37.69 -34.65
N PRO A 59 -10.53 37.00 -34.46
CA PRO A 59 -9.40 36.81 -35.39
C PRO A 59 -9.60 35.70 -36.44
N GLN A 60 -10.63 34.87 -36.32
CA GLN A 60 -11.01 33.85 -37.30
C GLN A 60 -12.54 33.80 -37.43
N LEU A 61 -13.03 33.29 -38.57
CA LEU A 61 -14.46 33.20 -38.86
C LEU A 61 -15.10 32.05 -38.08
N SER A 62 -16.08 32.38 -37.24
CA SER A 62 -16.72 31.43 -36.33
C SER A 62 -18.22 31.67 -36.21
N ILE A 63 -18.96 30.59 -35.95
CA ILE A 63 -20.36 30.62 -35.55
C ILE A 63 -20.41 30.45 -34.04
N LEU A 64 -21.02 31.41 -33.34
CA LEU A 64 -21.28 31.35 -31.91
C LEU A 64 -22.73 30.92 -31.68
N SER A 65 -22.93 29.91 -30.85
CA SER A 65 -24.22 29.51 -30.30
C SER A 65 -24.26 29.75 -28.81
N GLY A 66 -25.45 30.05 -28.29
CA GLY A 66 -25.73 30.06 -26.86
C GLY A 66 -25.77 28.63 -26.29
N ARG A 67 -26.78 28.34 -25.48
CA ARG A 67 -26.92 27.00 -24.91
C ARG A 67 -27.15 25.97 -26.01
N MET A 68 -26.59 24.79 -25.83
CA MET A 68 -26.89 23.63 -26.68
C MET A 68 -27.15 22.40 -25.82
N SER A 69 -27.94 21.48 -26.35
CA SER A 69 -28.17 20.15 -25.77
C SER A 69 -28.00 19.10 -26.87
N LEU A 70 -27.46 17.94 -26.50
CA LEU A 70 -27.35 16.78 -27.34
C LEU A 70 -27.95 15.61 -26.57
N THR A 71 -29.07 15.09 -27.04
CA THR A 71 -29.85 14.05 -26.35
C THR A 71 -29.72 12.74 -27.12
N ALA A 72 -29.37 11.67 -26.40
CA ALA A 72 -29.27 10.34 -26.99
C ALA A 72 -30.66 9.78 -27.36
N PRO A 73 -30.76 8.87 -28.33
CA PRO A 73 -32.04 8.26 -28.71
C PRO A 73 -32.75 7.63 -27.51
N GLY A 74 -33.98 8.05 -27.22
CA GLY A 74 -34.79 7.50 -26.13
C GLY A 74 -34.35 7.89 -24.71
N ALA A 75 -33.33 8.74 -24.56
CA ALA A 75 -32.90 9.27 -23.27
C ALA A 75 -33.91 10.30 -22.73
N THR A 76 -34.00 10.40 -21.40
CA THR A 76 -34.87 11.37 -20.71
C THR A 76 -34.14 12.66 -20.36
N GLN A 77 -32.81 12.64 -20.36
CA GLN A 77 -31.95 13.80 -20.09
C GLN A 77 -30.91 13.96 -21.22
N PRO A 78 -30.44 15.19 -21.49
CA PRO A 78 -29.40 15.42 -22.48
C PRO A 78 -28.05 14.86 -22.00
N MET A 79 -27.37 14.11 -22.88
CA MET A 79 -26.04 13.55 -22.61
C MET A 79 -24.97 14.63 -22.57
N VAL A 80 -25.07 15.63 -23.45
CA VAL A 80 -24.16 16.79 -23.43
C VAL A 80 -25.00 18.04 -23.44
N SER A 81 -24.76 18.93 -22.50
CA SER A 81 -25.23 20.32 -22.58
C SER A 81 -24.03 21.26 -22.50
N ALA A 82 -24.09 22.42 -23.14
CA ALA A 82 -23.04 23.42 -23.03
C ALA A 82 -23.64 24.83 -23.00
N GLN A 83 -23.02 25.73 -22.23
CA GLN A 83 -23.49 27.11 -22.11
C GLN A 83 -23.22 27.91 -23.39
N ASN A 84 -22.07 27.67 -24.01
CA ASN A 84 -21.67 28.31 -25.24
C ASN A 84 -20.94 27.30 -26.13
N MET A 85 -21.25 27.34 -27.41
CA MET A 85 -20.53 26.63 -28.45
C MET A 85 -19.97 27.61 -29.46
N ARG A 86 -18.74 27.38 -29.89
CA ARG A 86 -18.10 28.11 -30.98
C ARG A 86 -17.60 27.11 -32.01
N LEU A 87 -18.01 27.30 -33.25
CA LEU A 87 -17.55 26.51 -34.39
C LEU A 87 -16.70 27.41 -35.28
N ASP A 88 -15.39 27.14 -35.37
CA ASP A 88 -14.54 27.82 -36.33
C ASP A 88 -14.71 27.17 -37.70
N VAL A 89 -15.00 27.98 -38.72
CA VAL A 89 -15.44 27.49 -40.03
C VAL A 89 -14.56 28.04 -41.15
N ALA A 90 -14.42 27.28 -42.22
CA ALA A 90 -13.68 27.74 -43.40
C ALA A 90 -14.48 28.76 -44.22
N LEU A 91 -13.84 29.84 -44.70
CA LEU A 91 -14.50 30.89 -45.48
C LEU A 91 -14.95 30.43 -46.87
N ILE A 92 -14.07 29.77 -47.64
CA ILE A 92 -14.34 29.43 -49.05
C ILE A 92 -15.58 28.53 -49.22
N PRO A 93 -15.78 27.45 -48.44
CA PRO A 93 -16.96 26.59 -48.57
C PRO A 93 -18.29 27.29 -48.26
N LEU A 94 -18.29 28.34 -47.43
CA LEU A 94 -19.50 29.07 -47.08
C LEU A 94 -20.12 29.82 -48.26
N LEU A 95 -19.31 30.27 -49.23
CA LEU A 95 -19.81 30.88 -50.47
C LEU A 95 -20.64 29.88 -51.30
N SER A 96 -20.35 28.58 -51.15
CA SER A 96 -21.09 27.47 -51.76
C SER A 96 -22.15 26.86 -50.83
N HIS A 97 -22.51 27.54 -49.73
CA HIS A 97 -23.45 27.07 -48.71
C HIS A 97 -23.04 25.75 -48.04
N GLN A 98 -21.74 25.44 -47.98
CA GLN A 98 -21.20 24.26 -47.31
C GLN A 98 -20.55 24.66 -45.97
N LEU A 99 -20.92 23.95 -44.90
CA LEU A 99 -20.35 24.16 -43.58
C LEU A 99 -19.18 23.19 -43.35
N GLN A 100 -17.96 23.71 -43.31
CA GLN A 100 -16.77 22.94 -42.95
C GLN A 100 -16.20 23.45 -41.62
N VAL A 101 -16.34 22.65 -40.56
CA VAL A 101 -15.89 22.97 -39.20
C VAL A 101 -14.43 22.56 -39.05
N ARG A 102 -13.57 23.49 -38.63
CA ARG A 102 -12.15 23.26 -38.35
C ARG A 102 -11.87 23.06 -36.87
N GLN A 103 -12.61 23.78 -36.04
CA GLN A 103 -12.49 23.68 -34.59
C GLN A 103 -13.86 23.72 -33.94
N VAL A 104 -14.05 22.85 -32.95
CA VAL A 104 -15.20 22.88 -32.04
C VAL A 104 -14.70 23.37 -30.69
N MET A 105 -15.33 24.41 -30.15
CA MET A 105 -15.09 24.87 -28.79
C MET A 105 -16.39 24.81 -27.97
N LEU A 106 -16.33 24.15 -26.84
CA LEU A 106 -17.41 24.07 -25.86
C LEU A 106 -16.95 24.71 -24.55
N LYS A 107 -17.77 25.62 -24.00
CA LYS A 107 -17.52 26.22 -22.69
C LYS A 107 -18.65 25.90 -21.73
N GLY A 108 -18.29 25.50 -20.52
CA GLY A 108 -19.24 25.14 -19.47
C GLY A 108 -20.11 23.95 -19.90
N ALA A 109 -19.49 22.94 -20.51
CA ALA A 109 -20.19 21.73 -20.89
C ALA A 109 -20.48 20.87 -19.66
N VAL A 110 -21.67 20.29 -19.58
CA VAL A 110 -22.05 19.26 -18.64
C VAL A 110 -22.27 17.99 -19.45
N ILE A 111 -21.36 17.03 -19.29
CA ILE A 111 -21.39 15.73 -19.93
C ILE A 111 -21.94 14.73 -18.91
N GLN A 112 -23.00 14.03 -19.24
CA GLN A 112 -23.69 13.08 -18.38
C GLN A 112 -23.55 11.68 -18.96
N LEU A 113 -22.88 10.81 -18.21
CA LEU A 113 -22.80 9.38 -18.44
C LEU A 113 -23.58 8.69 -17.32
N THR A 114 -24.90 8.84 -17.36
CA THR A 114 -25.85 8.26 -16.40
C THR A 114 -26.93 7.47 -17.14
N PRO A 115 -27.62 6.52 -16.48
CA PRO A 115 -28.66 5.70 -17.12
C PRO A 115 -29.83 6.51 -17.72
N GLU A 116 -30.06 7.74 -17.25
CA GLU A 116 -31.09 8.66 -17.77
C GLU A 116 -30.68 9.35 -19.07
N ALA A 117 -29.38 9.53 -19.27
CA ALA A 117 -28.76 10.18 -20.42
C ALA A 117 -28.30 9.20 -21.51
N GLU A 118 -28.15 7.91 -21.17
CA GLU A 118 -27.81 6.84 -22.11
C GLU A 118 -28.92 6.56 -23.14
N ALA A 119 -28.50 6.10 -24.31
CA ALA A 119 -29.42 5.71 -25.38
C ALA A 119 -30.27 4.50 -24.94
N LYS A 120 -31.60 4.66 -24.92
CA LYS A 120 -32.52 3.57 -24.59
C LYS A 120 -32.99 2.88 -25.86
N ARG A 121 -32.82 1.56 -25.91
CA ARG A 121 -33.39 0.74 -26.98
C ARG A 121 -34.92 0.82 -26.87
N SER A 122 -35.61 1.04 -27.99
CA SER A 122 -37.08 1.09 -27.99
C SER A 122 -37.67 -0.26 -27.58
N ALA A 123 -38.75 -0.26 -26.79
CA ALA A 123 -39.39 -1.48 -26.27
C ALA A 123 -39.88 -2.45 -27.38
N ASN A 124 -40.05 -1.94 -28.61
CA ASN A 124 -40.47 -2.68 -29.79
C ASN A 124 -39.32 -2.98 -30.77
N ALA A 125 -38.06 -2.77 -30.37
CA ALA A 125 -36.92 -3.09 -31.21
C ALA A 125 -36.80 -4.62 -31.40
N PRO A 126 -36.62 -5.12 -32.64
CA PRO A 126 -36.40 -6.54 -32.87
C PRO A 126 -35.24 -7.06 -32.01
N VAL A 127 -35.52 -8.07 -31.18
CA VAL A 127 -34.50 -8.77 -30.41
C VAL A 127 -33.87 -9.81 -31.33
N GLY A 128 -32.66 -9.56 -31.81
CA GLY A 128 -31.90 -10.54 -32.58
C GLY A 128 -31.60 -11.79 -31.72
N PRO A 129 -31.48 -12.98 -32.34
CA PRO A 129 -31.14 -14.20 -31.62
C PRO A 129 -29.82 -14.03 -30.86
N LYS A 130 -29.76 -14.51 -29.60
CA LYS A 130 -28.54 -14.54 -28.79
C LYS A 130 -27.56 -15.53 -29.42
N GLY A 131 -26.64 -15.01 -30.23
CA GLY A 131 -25.59 -15.79 -30.88
C GLY A 131 -25.19 -15.16 -32.20
N THR A 132 -23.95 -14.67 -32.25
CA THR A 132 -23.23 -14.26 -33.47
C THR A 132 -24.01 -13.36 -34.43
N VAL A 133 -24.36 -12.16 -33.96
CA VAL A 133 -24.59 -11.04 -34.87
C VAL A 133 -23.36 -10.16 -34.72
N SER A 134 -22.52 -10.10 -35.74
CA SER A 134 -21.52 -9.04 -35.86
C SER A 134 -22.24 -7.73 -35.59
N GLU A 135 -21.80 -7.01 -34.56
CA GLU A 135 -22.30 -5.67 -34.27
C GLU A 135 -22.39 -4.89 -35.59
N PRO A 136 -23.50 -4.14 -35.81
CA PRO A 136 -23.62 -3.38 -37.04
C PRO A 136 -22.39 -2.50 -37.17
N ASP A 137 -21.64 -2.74 -38.25
CA ASP A 137 -20.43 -2.03 -38.67
C ASP A 137 -20.30 -0.67 -37.98
N THR A 138 -19.58 -0.65 -36.84
CA THR A 138 -19.28 0.56 -36.07
C THR A 138 -18.36 1.50 -36.84
N GLY A 139 -18.03 1.18 -38.10
CA GLY A 139 -17.48 2.10 -39.11
C GLY A 139 -18.38 3.32 -39.43
N ARG A 140 -19.61 3.40 -38.89
CA ARG A 140 -20.43 4.63 -38.88
C ARG A 140 -20.53 5.30 -37.50
N GLY A 141 -19.71 4.92 -36.52
CA GLY A 141 -19.44 5.78 -35.36
C GLY A 141 -18.82 7.09 -35.84
N TRP A 142 -18.98 8.18 -35.09
CA TRP A 142 -18.33 9.47 -35.39
C TRP A 142 -16.88 9.25 -35.86
N SER A 143 -16.58 9.44 -37.15
CA SER A 143 -15.20 9.70 -37.54
C SER A 143 -14.88 11.06 -36.93
N PHE A 144 -14.01 11.08 -35.92
CA PHE A 144 -13.45 12.29 -35.34
C PHE A 144 -12.57 12.99 -36.39
N ASP A 145 -13.22 13.55 -37.41
CA ASP A 145 -12.58 14.41 -38.42
C ASP A 145 -12.61 15.88 -37.91
N VAL A 146 -12.57 16.03 -36.59
CA VAL A 146 -12.47 17.31 -35.90
C VAL A 146 -11.00 17.60 -35.74
N ALA A 147 -10.45 18.43 -36.63
CA ALA A 147 -9.03 18.79 -36.60
C ALA A 147 -8.63 19.47 -35.29
N LYS A 148 -9.54 20.17 -34.61
CA LYS A 148 -9.29 20.81 -33.31
C LYS A 148 -10.51 20.75 -32.39
N LEU A 149 -10.32 20.32 -31.15
CA LEU A 149 -11.35 20.34 -30.11
C LEU A 149 -10.85 21.14 -28.91
N LYS A 150 -11.68 22.02 -28.39
CA LYS A 150 -11.41 22.76 -27.15
C LYS A 150 -12.60 22.66 -26.21
N VAL A 151 -12.39 22.12 -25.01
CA VAL A 151 -13.38 22.07 -23.94
C VAL A 151 -12.84 22.91 -22.78
N VAL A 152 -13.67 23.78 -22.22
CA VAL A 152 -13.25 24.73 -21.18
C VAL A 152 -14.26 24.74 -20.04
N ASP A 153 -13.76 24.74 -18.80
CA ASP A 153 -14.56 24.84 -17.56
C ASP A 153 -15.74 23.85 -17.53
N SER A 154 -15.50 22.61 -17.96
CA SER A 154 -16.57 21.63 -18.13
C SER A 154 -16.60 20.59 -17.00
N VAL A 155 -17.74 19.92 -16.88
CA VAL A 155 -18.00 18.92 -15.85
C VAL A 155 -18.47 17.65 -16.53
N LEU A 156 -17.90 16.52 -16.11
CA LEU A 156 -18.38 15.19 -16.42
C LEU A 156 -19.00 14.61 -15.15
N VAL A 157 -20.21 14.08 -15.30
CA VAL A 157 -20.90 13.32 -14.28
C VAL A 157 -21.00 11.90 -14.78
N PHE A 158 -20.42 10.97 -14.03
CA PHE A 158 -20.46 9.54 -14.34
C PHE A 158 -21.14 8.79 -13.20
N GLN A 159 -22.09 7.92 -13.54
CA GLN A 159 -22.75 7.04 -12.59
C GLN A 159 -23.13 5.73 -13.29
N HIS A 160 -22.61 4.61 -12.80
CA HIS A 160 -23.03 3.28 -13.24
C HIS A 160 -24.19 2.77 -12.38
N ILE A 161 -24.92 1.75 -12.85
CA ILE A 161 -26.06 1.18 -12.14
C ILE A 161 -25.59 0.63 -10.79
N ASN A 162 -26.10 1.20 -9.69
CA ASN A 162 -25.74 0.89 -8.29
C ASN A 162 -24.39 1.43 -7.79
N ASP A 163 -23.70 2.26 -8.55
CA ASP A 163 -22.45 2.90 -8.10
C ASP A 163 -22.69 4.34 -7.60
N GLU A 164 -21.77 4.82 -6.76
CA GLU A 164 -21.72 6.23 -6.37
C GLU A 164 -21.36 7.13 -7.57
N GLN A 165 -21.93 8.34 -7.58
CA GLN A 165 -21.71 9.32 -8.64
C GLN A 165 -20.30 9.91 -8.55
N VAL A 166 -19.50 9.72 -9.60
CA VAL A 166 -18.18 10.35 -9.75
C VAL A 166 -18.32 11.64 -10.53
N THR A 167 -17.80 12.74 -9.97
CA THR A 167 -17.81 14.04 -10.63
C THR A 167 -16.40 14.45 -11.01
N VAL A 168 -16.17 14.70 -12.30
CA VAL A 168 -14.94 15.29 -12.83
C VAL A 168 -15.23 16.74 -13.18
N ARG A 169 -14.60 17.66 -12.49
CA ARG A 169 -14.81 19.10 -12.61
C ARG A 169 -13.61 19.76 -13.30
N ASN A 170 -13.80 21.01 -13.70
CA ASN A 170 -12.74 21.86 -14.25
C ASN A 170 -12.01 21.19 -15.43
N ILE A 171 -12.76 20.47 -16.26
CA ILE A 171 -12.24 19.81 -17.46
C ILE A 171 -11.86 20.90 -18.45
N ASN A 172 -10.56 21.00 -18.70
CA ASN A 172 -9.99 21.76 -19.79
C ASN A 172 -9.27 20.78 -20.71
N LEU A 173 -9.75 20.67 -21.94
CA LEU A 173 -9.20 19.79 -22.96
C LEU A 173 -8.85 20.62 -24.18
N GLN A 174 -7.66 20.45 -24.69
CA GLN A 174 -7.26 20.93 -25.99
C GLN A 174 -6.73 19.75 -26.80
N MET A 175 -7.32 19.54 -27.97
CA MET A 175 -6.88 18.51 -28.90
C MET A 175 -6.66 19.14 -30.27
N THR A 176 -5.56 18.76 -30.92
CA THR A 176 -5.28 19.09 -32.32
C THR A 176 -4.88 17.83 -33.05
N GLN A 177 -5.53 17.55 -34.19
CA GLN A 177 -5.29 16.39 -35.03
C GLN A 177 -4.79 16.83 -36.40
N ASP A 178 -3.80 16.12 -36.93
CA ASP A 178 -3.28 16.34 -38.28
C ASP A 178 -3.98 15.46 -39.36
N ASP A 179 -3.58 15.66 -40.61
CA ASP A 179 -4.12 14.91 -41.76
C ASP A 179 -3.77 13.40 -41.72
N LYS A 180 -2.79 13.01 -40.90
CA LYS A 180 -2.39 11.61 -40.63
C LYS A 180 -3.04 11.06 -39.37
N ARG A 181 -4.13 11.67 -38.89
CA ARG A 181 -4.86 11.23 -37.69
C ARG A 181 -3.97 11.10 -36.44
N GLN A 182 -2.91 11.89 -36.35
CA GLN A 182 -2.10 12.02 -35.15
C GLN A 182 -2.67 13.18 -34.32
N ALA A 183 -3.09 12.88 -33.09
CA ALA A 183 -3.73 13.83 -32.20
C ALA A 183 -2.80 14.20 -31.04
N HIS A 184 -2.53 15.49 -30.87
CA HIS A 184 -1.92 16.03 -29.68
C HIS A 184 -3.01 16.46 -28.70
N ILE A 185 -2.93 16.03 -27.45
CA ILE A 185 -3.95 16.19 -26.42
C ILE A 185 -3.32 16.79 -25.17
N GLU A 186 -3.89 17.89 -24.68
CA GLU A 186 -3.63 18.47 -23.37
C GLU A 186 -4.93 18.44 -22.56
N LEU A 187 -4.91 17.79 -21.40
CA LEU A 187 -6.05 17.65 -20.50
C LEU A 187 -5.66 18.10 -19.10
N SER A 188 -6.51 18.90 -18.45
CA SER A 188 -6.44 19.11 -17.00
C SER A 188 -7.83 18.95 -16.39
N SER A 189 -7.92 18.33 -15.22
CA SER A 189 -9.18 18.11 -14.52
C SER A 189 -8.99 17.97 -13.00
N GLN A 190 -10.10 18.04 -12.27
CA GLN A 190 -10.18 17.72 -10.85
C GLN A 190 -11.27 16.68 -10.63
N ILE A 191 -10.90 15.55 -10.06
CA ILE A 191 -11.80 14.42 -9.79
C ILE A 191 -12.04 14.37 -8.29
N ASN A 192 -13.29 14.35 -7.87
CA ASN A 192 -13.65 14.16 -6.46
C ASN A 192 -14.41 12.84 -6.30
N ARG A 193 -13.97 12.02 -5.34
CA ARG A 193 -14.60 10.73 -4.98
C ARG A 193 -14.27 10.39 -3.53
N ASP A 194 -15.24 9.95 -2.73
CA ASP A 194 -15.04 9.47 -1.36
C ASP A 194 -14.19 10.40 -0.47
N GLN A 195 -14.50 11.71 -0.46
CA GLN A 195 -13.71 12.73 0.27
C GLN A 195 -12.24 12.86 -0.18
N ARG A 196 -11.91 12.35 -1.37
CA ARG A 196 -10.60 12.45 -2.01
C ARG A 196 -10.68 13.30 -3.26
N ASP A 197 -9.74 14.24 -3.37
CA ASP A 197 -9.56 15.15 -4.49
C ASP A 197 -8.30 14.77 -5.26
N LEU A 198 -8.45 14.47 -6.54
CA LEU A 198 -7.38 14.21 -7.49
C LEU A 198 -7.33 15.35 -8.52
N ALA A 199 -6.30 16.19 -8.43
CA ALA A 199 -5.93 17.07 -9.53
C ALA A 199 -5.08 16.28 -10.53
N LEU A 200 -5.42 16.36 -11.82
CA LEU A 200 -4.76 15.63 -12.90
C LEU A 200 -4.46 16.57 -14.07
N SER A 201 -3.26 16.47 -14.63
CA SER A 201 -2.86 17.10 -15.89
C SER A 201 -2.14 16.09 -16.77
N VAL A 202 -2.47 16.03 -18.05
CA VAL A 202 -1.93 15.04 -19.00
C VAL A 202 -1.64 15.72 -20.34
N THR A 203 -0.46 15.44 -20.88
CA THR A 203 -0.09 15.74 -22.26
C THR A 203 0.19 14.43 -22.98
N ALA A 204 -0.46 14.22 -24.13
CA ALA A 204 -0.38 12.97 -24.87
C ALA A 204 -0.38 13.18 -26.38
N ASP A 205 0.42 12.38 -27.09
CA ASP A 205 0.35 12.22 -28.54
C ASP A 205 -0.25 10.86 -28.86
N VAL A 206 -1.35 10.84 -29.62
CA VAL A 206 -2.13 9.65 -29.94
C VAL A 206 -2.09 9.40 -31.45
N ASP A 207 -1.70 8.18 -31.84
CA ASP A 207 -1.75 7.69 -33.21
C ASP A 207 -3.03 6.91 -33.45
N LEU A 208 -3.89 7.46 -34.32
CA LEU A 208 -5.19 6.88 -34.70
C LEU A 208 -5.22 6.40 -36.15
N ASN A 209 -4.07 6.22 -36.81
CA ASN A 209 -4.00 5.76 -38.20
C ASN A 209 -4.69 4.41 -38.42
N ASP A 210 -4.47 3.47 -37.49
CA ASP A 210 -4.99 2.10 -37.54
C ASP A 210 -6.26 1.92 -36.69
N TYR A 211 -6.89 3.00 -36.26
CA TYR A 211 -8.17 2.94 -35.54
C TYR A 211 -9.26 2.30 -36.42
N PRO A 212 -10.08 1.36 -35.90
CA PRO A 212 -10.21 0.93 -34.50
C PRO A 212 -9.36 -0.28 -34.10
N GLN A 213 -8.52 -0.82 -35.00
CA GLN A 213 -7.77 -2.05 -34.75
C GLN A 213 -6.65 -1.86 -33.73
N GLN A 214 -5.96 -0.71 -33.79
CA GLN A 214 -4.89 -0.36 -32.86
C GLN A 214 -4.95 1.12 -32.49
N ILE A 215 -4.66 1.42 -31.23
CA ILE A 215 -4.46 2.78 -30.73
C ILE A 215 -3.13 2.79 -29.98
N ASN A 216 -2.23 3.71 -30.35
CA ASN A 216 -1.00 3.94 -29.60
C ASN A 216 -1.01 5.38 -29.08
N ALA A 217 -0.65 5.57 -27.83
CA ALA A 217 -0.53 6.88 -27.23
C ALA A 217 0.78 6.99 -26.44
N THR A 218 1.49 8.10 -26.62
CA THR A 218 2.64 8.47 -25.78
C THR A 218 2.20 9.59 -24.86
N LEU A 219 2.08 9.29 -23.56
CA LEU A 219 1.82 10.28 -22.53
C LEU A 219 3.18 10.83 -22.09
N SER A 220 3.51 12.01 -22.60
CA SER A 220 4.80 12.68 -22.38
C SER A 220 4.85 13.43 -21.06
N GLN A 221 3.68 13.72 -20.47
CA GLN A 221 3.55 14.33 -19.17
C GLN A 221 2.25 13.87 -18.51
N ILE A 222 2.36 13.40 -17.28
CA ILE A 222 1.25 13.13 -16.37
C ILE A 222 1.64 13.80 -15.08
N ASP A 223 0.87 14.76 -14.59
CA ASP A 223 1.04 15.34 -13.26
C ASP A 223 -0.22 15.08 -12.46
N TYR A 224 -0.05 14.66 -11.22
CA TYR A 224 -1.17 14.38 -10.36
C TYR A 224 -0.91 14.75 -8.91
N GLN A 225 -1.98 15.12 -8.21
CA GLN A 225 -1.98 15.36 -6.78
C GLN A 225 -3.28 14.84 -6.19
N LEU A 226 -3.15 13.80 -5.36
CA LEU A 226 -4.24 13.20 -4.60
C LEU A 226 -4.18 13.67 -3.15
N LYS A 227 -5.30 14.12 -2.60
CA LYS A 227 -5.47 14.54 -1.19
C LYS A 227 -6.83 14.08 -0.69
N GLY A 228 -6.97 13.86 0.62
CA GLY A 228 -8.25 13.47 1.22
C GLY A 228 -8.11 12.47 2.35
N ALA A 229 -9.22 11.81 2.68
CA ALA A 229 -9.27 10.74 3.67
C ALA A 229 -8.34 9.56 3.30
N ASP A 230 -7.86 8.84 4.32
CA ASP A 230 -7.02 7.64 4.23
C ASP A 230 -5.73 7.80 3.42
N LEU A 231 -5.20 9.02 3.38
CA LEU A 231 -3.94 9.36 2.72
C LEU A 231 -2.97 10.02 3.71
N PRO A 232 -1.66 10.00 3.44
CA PRO A 232 -0.68 10.77 4.21
C PRO A 232 -1.07 12.26 4.30
N ALA A 233 -0.71 12.94 5.38
CA ALA A 233 -1.10 14.33 5.62
C ALA A 233 -0.74 15.32 4.47
N GLY A 234 0.34 15.05 3.73
CA GLY A 234 0.75 15.82 2.55
C GLY A 234 0.02 15.45 1.24
N GLY A 235 -0.80 14.40 1.26
CA GLY A 235 -1.32 13.73 0.07
C GLY A 235 -0.25 12.94 -0.67
N ILE A 236 -0.59 12.53 -1.89
CA ILE A 236 0.31 11.87 -2.83
C ILE A 236 0.40 12.73 -4.08
N GLY A 237 1.57 13.31 -4.31
CA GLY A 237 1.87 14.10 -5.51
C GLY A 237 2.90 13.39 -6.38
N GLY A 238 2.78 13.50 -7.69
CA GLY A 238 3.72 12.84 -8.57
C GLY A 238 3.60 13.26 -10.02
N SER A 239 4.56 12.81 -10.81
CA SER A 239 4.56 12.99 -12.24
C SER A 239 5.10 11.77 -12.97
N GLY A 240 4.88 11.69 -14.28
CA GLY A 240 5.44 10.61 -15.05
C GLY A 240 5.15 10.63 -16.54
N THR A 241 5.62 9.56 -17.18
CA THR A 241 5.47 9.31 -18.61
C THR A 241 5.15 7.83 -18.82
N LEU A 242 4.42 7.51 -19.89
CA LEU A 242 4.18 6.13 -20.31
C LEU A 242 3.77 6.06 -21.78
N ARG A 243 3.87 4.86 -22.37
CA ARG A 243 3.25 4.54 -23.65
C ARG A 243 2.10 3.58 -23.45
N LEU A 244 0.92 3.95 -23.93
CA LEU A 244 -0.27 3.13 -23.95
C LEU A 244 -0.45 2.52 -25.35
N GLY A 245 -0.73 1.23 -25.42
CA GLY A 245 -1.07 0.53 -26.65
C GLY A 245 -2.31 -0.33 -26.44
N TRP A 246 -3.32 -0.15 -27.27
CA TRP A 246 -4.53 -0.98 -27.34
C TRP A 246 -4.55 -1.76 -28.64
N LYS A 247 -4.81 -3.07 -28.55
CA LYS A 247 -5.02 -3.95 -29.71
C LYS A 247 -6.38 -4.62 -29.61
N ASN A 248 -7.25 -4.29 -30.57
CA ASN A 248 -8.62 -4.79 -30.59
C ASN A 248 -8.70 -6.30 -30.90
N THR A 249 -7.82 -6.79 -31.79
CA THR A 249 -7.82 -8.21 -32.20
C THR A 249 -7.51 -9.20 -31.07
N SER A 250 -6.74 -8.78 -30.07
CA SER A 250 -6.39 -9.58 -28.90
C SER A 250 -6.98 -9.05 -27.60
N SER A 251 -7.86 -8.03 -27.66
CA SER A 251 -8.43 -7.33 -26.50
C SER A 251 -7.36 -6.99 -25.45
N GLN A 252 -6.22 -6.49 -25.91
CA GLN A 252 -5.04 -6.32 -25.08
C GLN A 252 -4.71 -4.84 -24.89
N LEU A 253 -4.62 -4.42 -23.63
CA LEU A 253 -4.06 -3.15 -23.20
C LEU A 253 -2.62 -3.36 -22.75
N SER A 254 -1.72 -2.47 -23.16
CA SER A 254 -0.31 -2.47 -22.78
C SER A 254 0.12 -1.08 -22.34
N LEU A 255 0.83 -1.01 -21.22
CA LEU A 255 1.52 0.16 -20.71
C LEU A 255 3.01 -0.17 -20.74
N THR A 256 3.78 0.57 -21.51
CA THR A 256 5.20 0.32 -21.72
C THR A 256 6.03 1.56 -21.43
N ASN A 257 7.30 1.37 -21.07
CA ASN A 257 8.21 2.46 -20.71
C ASN A 257 7.60 3.37 -19.63
N MET A 258 6.85 2.79 -18.69
CA MET A 258 6.26 3.54 -17.60
C MET A 258 7.39 4.09 -16.74
N GLN A 259 7.30 5.38 -16.40
CA GLN A 259 8.17 6.05 -15.44
C GLN A 259 7.28 7.00 -14.64
N LEU A 260 6.97 6.62 -13.41
CA LEU A 260 6.11 7.38 -12.51
C LEU A 260 6.88 7.72 -11.24
N THR A 261 6.56 8.87 -10.67
CA THR A 261 7.00 9.28 -9.34
C THR A 261 5.77 9.46 -8.46
N ALA A 262 5.93 9.25 -7.16
CA ALA A 262 4.89 9.44 -6.16
C ALA A 262 5.56 9.82 -4.83
N ASN A 263 5.45 11.09 -4.44
CA ASN A 263 6.21 11.68 -3.35
C ASN A 263 7.71 11.39 -3.52
N ASP A 264 8.32 10.66 -2.57
CA ASP A 264 9.74 10.29 -2.62
C ASP A 264 10.00 8.97 -3.38
N SER A 265 8.95 8.36 -3.93
CA SER A 265 9.01 7.05 -4.59
C SER A 265 9.08 7.18 -6.10
N ASP A 266 9.69 6.17 -6.73
CA ASP A 266 9.68 5.99 -8.17
C ASP A 266 9.21 4.59 -8.57
N LEU A 267 8.59 4.47 -9.74
CA LEU A 267 8.13 3.22 -10.28
C LEU A 267 8.30 3.22 -11.81
N GLN A 268 8.93 2.18 -12.31
CA GLN A 268 9.23 2.03 -13.72
C GLN A 268 8.85 0.63 -14.19
N GLY A 269 8.55 0.45 -15.48
CA GLY A 269 8.36 -0.89 -16.04
C GLY A 269 7.24 -0.98 -17.06
N ASN A 270 6.65 -2.17 -17.14
CA ASN A 270 5.61 -2.50 -18.12
C ASN A 270 4.46 -3.24 -17.46
N VAL A 271 3.25 -3.00 -17.97
CA VAL A 271 2.02 -3.68 -17.55
C VAL A 271 1.26 -4.08 -18.80
N SER A 272 0.77 -5.32 -18.85
CA SER A 272 -0.12 -5.81 -19.90
C SER A 272 -1.36 -6.41 -19.27
N LEU A 273 -2.52 -6.11 -19.87
CA LEU A 273 -3.82 -6.63 -19.50
C LEU A 273 -4.50 -7.22 -20.73
N ALA A 274 -4.79 -8.52 -20.71
CA ALA A 274 -5.66 -9.15 -21.69
C ALA A 274 -7.08 -9.26 -21.12
N LEU A 275 -8.06 -8.64 -21.78
CA LEU A 275 -9.46 -8.69 -21.39
C LEU A 275 -10.13 -9.96 -21.96
N LEU A 276 -9.82 -11.08 -21.31
CA LEU A 276 -10.50 -12.37 -21.48
C LEU A 276 -11.69 -12.45 -20.50
N ASP A 277 -12.45 -13.56 -20.51
CA ASP A 277 -13.52 -13.82 -19.52
C ASP A 277 -13.04 -13.61 -18.07
N LYS A 278 -11.79 -14.02 -17.80
CA LYS A 278 -11.02 -13.64 -16.62
C LYS A 278 -9.82 -12.79 -17.06
N PRO A 279 -9.78 -11.49 -16.72
CA PRO A 279 -8.67 -10.62 -17.05
C PRO A 279 -7.32 -11.21 -16.65
N GLN A 280 -6.36 -11.19 -17.57
CA GLN A 280 -5.00 -11.67 -17.31
C GLN A 280 -4.02 -10.50 -17.27
N TRP A 281 -3.39 -10.31 -16.12
CA TRP A 281 -2.39 -9.28 -15.87
C TRP A 281 -0.98 -9.84 -15.96
N THR A 282 -0.09 -9.08 -16.57
CA THR A 282 1.37 -9.33 -16.53
C THR A 282 2.03 -8.02 -16.18
N VAL A 283 2.74 -8.00 -15.05
CA VAL A 283 3.28 -6.80 -14.42
C VAL A 283 4.76 -7.04 -14.16
N ASP A 284 5.62 -6.23 -14.78
CA ASP A 284 7.06 -6.27 -14.57
C ASP A 284 7.52 -4.86 -14.19
N LEU A 285 7.80 -4.67 -12.91
CA LEU A 285 8.08 -3.37 -12.31
C LEU A 285 9.47 -3.30 -11.67
N HIS A 286 10.04 -2.11 -11.70
CA HIS A 286 11.26 -1.77 -11.00
C HIS A 286 11.12 -0.44 -10.29
N SER A 287 11.70 -0.33 -9.10
CA SER A 287 11.79 0.91 -8.34
C SER A 287 13.20 1.07 -7.80
N ARG A 288 13.75 2.28 -7.81
CA ARG A 288 14.97 2.56 -7.05
C ARG A 288 14.63 2.77 -5.57
N LEU A 289 13.59 3.55 -5.27
CA LEU A 289 13.06 3.73 -3.92
C LEU A 289 11.53 3.66 -3.94
N LEU A 290 10.97 2.79 -3.10
CA LEU A 290 9.54 2.72 -2.82
C LEU A 290 9.30 3.06 -1.34
N ASN A 291 8.82 4.27 -1.06
CA ASN A 291 8.62 4.76 0.29
C ASN A 291 7.15 4.62 0.71
N LEU A 292 6.79 3.47 1.29
CA LEU A 292 5.43 3.18 1.72
C LEU A 292 4.96 4.09 2.87
N ASP A 293 5.89 4.57 3.71
CA ASP A 293 5.59 5.54 4.79
C ASP A 293 5.06 6.89 4.26
N LYS A 294 5.25 7.17 2.97
CA LYS A 294 4.77 8.37 2.28
C LYS A 294 3.68 8.07 1.25
N LEU A 295 3.25 6.81 1.10
CA LEU A 295 2.22 6.41 0.14
C LEU A 295 0.99 5.82 0.80
N VAL A 296 1.15 5.23 1.99
CA VAL A 296 0.05 4.64 2.75
C VAL A 296 -0.20 5.50 3.98
N ALA A 297 -1.46 5.69 4.34
CA ALA A 297 -1.80 6.31 5.61
C ALA A 297 -1.31 5.42 6.76
N ASN A 298 -0.39 5.94 7.57
CA ASN A 298 -0.05 5.28 8.82
C ASN A 298 -1.16 5.55 9.83
N PRO A 299 -1.61 4.53 10.59
CA PRO A 299 -2.61 4.73 11.62
C PRO A 299 -2.16 5.81 12.62
N PRO A 300 -3.09 6.59 13.18
CA PRO A 300 -2.78 7.68 14.10
C PRO A 300 -2.10 7.11 15.35
N GLY A 301 -0.77 7.22 15.38
CA GLY A 301 0.11 6.70 16.41
C GLY A 301 1.59 6.94 16.08
N ALA A 302 1.94 6.99 14.79
CA ALA A 302 3.31 7.25 14.33
C ALA A 302 3.78 8.71 14.47
N ASP A 303 2.86 9.68 14.65
CA ASP A 303 3.17 11.12 14.78
C ASP A 303 2.93 11.66 16.21
N THR A 304 3.01 10.81 17.25
CA THR A 304 2.80 11.26 18.64
C THR A 304 4.04 11.90 19.30
N ALA A 305 5.00 12.38 18.50
CA ALA A 305 6.22 13.02 19.00
C ALA A 305 6.52 14.38 18.37
N ILE A 306 5.51 15.22 18.08
CA ILE A 306 5.64 16.69 18.08
C ILE A 306 4.29 17.28 18.55
N ASN A 307 4.35 18.25 19.47
CA ASN A 307 3.25 18.98 20.12
C ASN A 307 2.71 18.43 21.45
N GLN A 308 3.62 18.17 22.41
CA GLN A 308 3.31 18.47 23.82
C GLN A 308 3.52 19.97 24.08
N GLN A 309 2.65 20.81 23.51
CA GLN A 309 2.52 22.22 23.85
C GLN A 309 1.20 22.78 23.27
N ALA A 310 0.08 22.14 23.62
CA ALA A 310 -1.24 22.72 23.43
C ALA A 310 -2.21 22.20 24.52
N GLN A 311 -1.85 22.39 25.79
CA GLN A 311 -2.84 22.43 26.86
C GLN A 311 -3.32 23.88 27.00
N GLN A 312 -4.54 24.13 26.51
CA GLN A 312 -5.60 24.97 27.11
C GLN A 312 -6.48 25.58 26.02
N ALA A 313 -7.45 24.80 25.54
CA ALA A 313 -8.74 25.32 25.15
C ALA A 313 -9.80 24.25 25.47
N GLN A 314 -10.54 24.47 26.56
CA GLN A 314 -11.76 23.73 26.85
C GLN A 314 -12.77 23.99 25.73
N GLN A 315 -12.92 23.03 24.83
CA GLN A 315 -14.13 22.86 24.05
C GLN A 315 -14.59 21.41 24.20
N GLN A 316 -15.76 21.26 24.81
CA GLN A 316 -16.44 19.97 24.94
C GLN A 316 -16.59 19.35 23.54
N PRO A 317 -16.11 18.11 23.32
CA PRO A 317 -16.31 17.44 22.05
C PRO A 317 -17.80 17.12 21.94
N ARG A 318 -18.48 17.76 20.98
CA ARG A 318 -19.75 17.22 20.49
C ARG A 318 -19.46 15.85 19.91
N PRO A 319 -20.22 14.79 20.22
CA PRO A 319 -20.09 13.53 19.54
C PRO A 319 -20.35 13.79 18.05
N GLY A 320 -19.33 13.62 17.22
CA GLY A 320 -19.54 13.45 15.79
C GLY A 320 -20.42 12.21 15.59
N PRO A 321 -21.17 12.11 14.48
CA PRO A 321 -21.86 10.87 14.16
C PRO A 321 -20.84 9.73 14.20
N VAL A 322 -21.12 8.74 15.03
CA VAL A 322 -20.41 7.46 15.03
C VAL A 322 -20.78 6.81 13.71
N ILE A 323 -20.00 7.09 12.67
CA ILE A 323 -19.96 6.23 11.51
C ILE A 323 -19.34 4.96 12.09
N ALA A 324 -20.11 3.88 12.12
CA ALA A 324 -19.51 2.57 12.25
C ALA A 324 -18.52 2.49 11.09
N GLU A 325 -17.23 2.64 11.37
CA GLU A 325 -16.24 2.01 10.52
C GLU A 325 -16.71 0.57 10.44
N GLU A 326 -17.26 0.18 9.29
CA GLU A 326 -17.26 -1.22 8.92
C GLU A 326 -15.80 -1.59 9.07
N GLN A 327 -15.45 -2.25 10.18
CA GLN A 327 -14.16 -2.87 10.36
C GLN A 327 -13.99 -3.69 9.11
N GLY A 328 -13.18 -3.19 8.17
CA GLY A 328 -13.18 -3.67 6.81
C GLY A 328 -12.92 -5.15 6.89
N GLU A 329 -13.94 -5.97 6.62
CA GLU A 329 -13.73 -7.39 6.49
C GLU A 329 -12.74 -7.53 5.33
N THR A 330 -11.47 -7.81 5.66
CA THR A 330 -10.43 -8.06 4.67
C THR A 330 -10.84 -9.31 3.91
N ASN A 331 -11.58 -9.11 2.83
CA ASN A 331 -12.13 -10.16 2.01
C ASN A 331 -11.33 -10.27 0.70
N TYR A 332 -10.79 -11.45 0.45
CA TYR A 332 -9.96 -11.75 -0.73
C TYR A 332 -10.77 -12.17 -1.96
N HIS A 333 -12.10 -12.09 -1.95
CA HIS A 333 -12.97 -12.44 -3.08
C HIS A 333 -12.57 -11.73 -4.39
N SER A 334 -12.00 -10.52 -4.31
CA SER A 334 -11.52 -9.78 -5.49
C SER A 334 -10.41 -10.52 -6.25
N LEU A 335 -9.61 -11.35 -5.58
CA LEU A 335 -8.56 -12.16 -6.22
C LEU A 335 -9.13 -13.23 -7.16
N ARG A 336 -10.40 -13.63 -7.00
CA ARG A 336 -11.07 -14.61 -7.87
C ARG A 336 -11.39 -14.07 -9.27
N ASN A 337 -11.41 -12.75 -9.40
CA ASN A 337 -11.91 -12.07 -10.59
C ASN A 337 -10.85 -11.87 -11.68
N PHE A 338 -9.59 -12.26 -11.44
CA PHE A 338 -8.51 -12.09 -12.41
C PHE A 338 -7.38 -13.11 -12.21
N ASN A 339 -6.54 -13.25 -13.23
CA ASN A 339 -5.27 -13.95 -13.17
C ASN A 339 -4.14 -12.92 -13.26
N ALA A 340 -3.03 -13.13 -12.55
CA ALA A 340 -1.90 -12.21 -12.60
C ALA A 340 -0.56 -12.93 -12.44
N VAL A 341 0.45 -12.41 -13.15
CA VAL A 341 1.87 -12.64 -12.86
C VAL A 341 2.49 -11.28 -12.58
N VAL A 342 3.07 -11.12 -11.40
CA VAL A 342 3.65 -9.86 -10.93
C VAL A 342 5.09 -10.09 -10.50
N ASN A 343 6.02 -9.45 -11.20
CA ASN A 343 7.42 -9.35 -10.81
C ASN A 343 7.73 -7.91 -10.45
N MET A 344 8.35 -7.69 -9.30
CA MET A 344 8.79 -6.36 -8.88
C MET A 344 10.15 -6.43 -8.20
N ASN A 345 11.05 -5.54 -8.61
CA ASN A 345 12.37 -5.38 -8.00
C ASN A 345 12.49 -3.95 -7.47
N ALA A 346 12.78 -3.78 -6.18
CA ALA A 346 13.02 -2.48 -5.59
C ALA A 346 14.43 -2.40 -4.98
N GLY A 347 15.17 -1.35 -5.31
CA GLY A 347 16.49 -1.09 -4.70
C GLY A 347 16.38 -0.88 -3.20
N GLU A 348 15.40 -0.09 -2.77
CA GLU A 348 15.02 0.11 -1.37
C GLU A 348 13.50 0.23 -1.23
N VAL A 349 12.92 -0.43 -0.22
CA VAL A 349 11.54 -0.24 0.23
C VAL A 349 11.58 0.28 1.66
N ARG A 350 10.91 1.41 1.92
CA ARG A 350 10.74 1.95 3.28
C ARG A 350 9.36 1.67 3.79
N TRP A 351 9.28 1.03 4.95
CA TRP A 351 8.01 0.74 5.62
C TRP A 351 8.20 0.70 7.13
N ARG A 352 7.37 1.45 7.86
CA ARG A 352 7.46 1.66 9.31
C ARG A 352 8.86 2.11 9.76
N GLY A 353 9.49 2.97 8.96
CA GLY A 353 10.87 3.45 9.21
C GLY A 353 11.97 2.41 8.96
N LEU A 354 11.62 1.18 8.57
CA LEU A 354 12.58 0.15 8.18
C LEU A 354 12.93 0.30 6.70
N ALA A 355 14.23 0.36 6.39
CA ALA A 355 14.74 0.39 5.03
C ALA A 355 15.18 -1.01 4.60
N PHE A 356 14.35 -1.66 3.78
CA PHE A 356 14.64 -2.95 3.17
C PHE A 356 15.34 -2.74 1.83
N SER A 357 16.54 -3.28 1.65
CA SER A 357 17.27 -3.17 0.38
C SER A 357 17.19 -4.46 -0.44
N ASP A 358 17.44 -4.35 -1.74
CA ASP A 358 17.45 -5.48 -2.69
C ASP A 358 16.16 -6.32 -2.63
N VAL A 359 15.01 -5.64 -2.62
CA VAL A 359 13.71 -6.30 -2.49
C VAL A 359 13.28 -6.90 -3.82
N GLN A 360 12.93 -8.18 -3.82
CA GLN A 360 12.53 -8.93 -5.01
C GLN A 360 11.23 -9.68 -4.73
N THR A 361 10.24 -9.50 -5.58
CA THR A 361 8.92 -10.13 -5.45
C THR A 361 8.52 -10.84 -6.73
N ALA A 362 8.02 -12.06 -6.61
CA ALA A 362 7.39 -12.81 -7.70
C ALA A 362 6.09 -13.44 -7.19
N LEU A 363 4.97 -12.91 -7.68
CA LEU A 363 3.62 -13.29 -7.27
C LEU A 363 2.85 -13.84 -8.46
N VAL A 364 2.05 -14.88 -8.22
CA VAL A 364 1.14 -15.43 -9.23
C VAL A 364 -0.23 -15.58 -8.60
N ASN A 365 -1.26 -14.98 -9.20
CA ASN A 365 -2.65 -15.21 -8.82
C ASN A 365 -3.35 -16.02 -9.91
N GLN A 366 -4.00 -17.11 -9.51
CA GLN A 366 -4.86 -17.92 -10.36
C GLN A 366 -6.22 -18.06 -9.71
N GLU A 367 -7.15 -17.18 -10.09
CA GLU A 367 -8.56 -17.26 -9.68
C GLU A 367 -8.77 -17.34 -8.15
N GLY A 368 -7.96 -16.61 -7.37
CA GLY A 368 -8.03 -16.58 -5.91
C GLY A 368 -6.95 -17.42 -5.22
N LYS A 369 -6.17 -18.20 -5.97
CA LYS A 369 -4.97 -18.89 -5.49
C LYS A 369 -3.75 -18.01 -5.75
N LEU A 370 -3.37 -17.23 -4.75
CA LEU A 370 -2.20 -16.38 -4.79
C LEU A 370 -0.99 -17.16 -4.25
N SER A 371 0.02 -17.36 -5.09
CA SER A 371 1.31 -17.93 -4.71
C SER A 371 2.38 -16.83 -4.66
N ILE A 372 3.13 -16.80 -3.55
CA ILE A 372 4.26 -15.90 -3.31
C ILE A 372 5.51 -16.73 -3.49
N ASN A 373 5.97 -16.84 -4.74
CA ASN A 373 7.13 -17.65 -5.10
C ASN A 373 8.43 -17.02 -4.62
N GLN A 374 8.46 -15.70 -4.53
CA GLN A 374 9.61 -14.95 -4.05
C GLN A 374 9.14 -13.68 -3.34
N LEU A 375 9.63 -13.44 -2.14
CA LEU A 375 9.49 -12.18 -1.41
C LEU A 375 10.72 -12.04 -0.51
N ASN A 376 11.79 -11.52 -1.10
CA ASN A 376 13.11 -11.47 -0.47
C ASN A 376 13.55 -10.03 -0.29
N GLY A 377 14.39 -9.78 0.71
CA GLY A 377 15.02 -8.48 0.92
C GLY A 377 16.11 -8.55 1.98
N LYS A 378 16.78 -7.42 2.22
CA LYS A 378 17.79 -7.27 3.26
C LYS A 378 17.39 -6.16 4.22
N LEU A 379 17.68 -6.33 5.50
CA LEU A 379 17.51 -5.28 6.51
C LEU A 379 18.82 -5.11 7.27
N GLY A 380 19.51 -3.99 7.00
CA GLY A 380 20.89 -3.81 7.44
C GLY A 380 21.81 -4.86 6.84
N GLN A 381 22.41 -5.71 7.69
CA GLN A 381 23.32 -6.78 7.28
C GLN A 381 22.65 -8.17 7.22
N GLY A 382 21.38 -8.26 7.59
CA GLY A 382 20.59 -9.48 7.57
C GLY A 382 19.77 -9.67 6.29
N THR A 383 19.20 -10.85 6.13
CA THR A 383 18.33 -11.23 5.02
C THR A 383 16.96 -11.71 5.51
N LEU A 384 15.93 -11.42 4.73
CA LEU A 384 14.55 -11.85 4.92
C LEU A 384 14.04 -12.53 3.64
N SER A 385 13.30 -13.61 3.80
CA SER A 385 12.53 -14.28 2.75
C SER A 385 11.18 -14.71 3.34
N LEU A 386 10.09 -14.47 2.62
CA LEU A 386 8.72 -14.79 3.06
C LEU A 386 7.90 -15.44 1.93
N PRO A 387 8.27 -16.64 1.47
CA PRO A 387 7.44 -17.40 0.55
C PRO A 387 6.15 -17.88 1.25
N GLY A 388 5.11 -18.13 0.46
CA GLY A 388 3.83 -18.58 0.99
C GLY A 388 2.73 -18.63 -0.06
N TYR A 389 1.51 -18.86 0.39
CA TYR A 389 0.31 -18.77 -0.44
C TYR A 389 -0.88 -18.22 0.34
N LEU A 390 -1.86 -17.78 -0.42
CA LEU A 390 -3.20 -17.46 0.02
C LEU A 390 -4.17 -18.17 -0.94
N ASP A 391 -4.96 -19.10 -0.42
CA ASP A 391 -6.05 -19.75 -1.15
C ASP A 391 -7.36 -19.13 -0.67
N ALA A 392 -7.91 -18.25 -1.50
CA ALA A 392 -9.22 -17.66 -1.29
C ALA A 392 -10.26 -18.29 -2.20
N SER A 393 -10.14 -19.54 -2.65
CA SER A 393 -11.16 -20.18 -3.50
C SER A 393 -12.44 -20.53 -2.71
N ASP A 394 -12.31 -20.82 -1.42
CA ASP A 394 -13.41 -21.13 -0.49
C ASP A 394 -13.89 -19.91 0.33
N GLN A 395 -15.00 -20.04 1.06
CA GLN A 395 -15.56 -18.94 1.87
C GLN A 395 -14.60 -18.48 2.98
N THR A 396 -13.86 -19.42 3.58
CA THR A 396 -12.81 -19.15 4.57
C THR A 396 -11.46 -19.24 3.86
N PRO A 397 -10.74 -18.11 3.70
CA PRO A 397 -9.42 -18.09 3.09
C PRO A 397 -8.40 -18.85 3.94
N GLU A 398 -7.48 -19.54 3.29
CA GLU A 398 -6.35 -20.19 3.94
C GLU A 398 -5.05 -19.47 3.54
N LEU A 399 -4.29 -19.01 4.52
CA LEU A 399 -2.97 -18.41 4.32
C LEU A 399 -1.91 -19.28 4.99
N ALA A 400 -0.79 -19.47 4.30
CA ALA A 400 0.37 -20.14 4.88
C ALA A 400 1.69 -19.51 4.39
N PHE A 401 2.63 -19.30 5.31
CA PHE A 401 3.90 -18.63 5.07
C PHE A 401 5.06 -19.37 5.73
N GLN A 402 6.22 -19.33 5.07
CA GLN A 402 7.44 -19.97 5.56
C GLN A 402 8.56 -18.94 5.74
N PRO A 403 8.48 -18.06 6.75
CA PRO A 403 9.46 -17.00 6.94
C PRO A 403 10.85 -17.55 7.21
N GLN A 404 11.84 -16.95 6.56
CA GLN A 404 13.26 -17.17 6.80
C GLN A 404 13.93 -15.83 7.06
N VAL A 405 14.39 -15.64 8.29
CA VAL A 405 15.10 -14.47 8.76
C VAL A 405 16.51 -14.89 9.14
N LYS A 406 17.51 -14.10 8.76
CA LYS A 406 18.89 -14.34 9.16
C LYS A 406 19.59 -13.04 9.53
N ASN A 407 20.15 -13.00 10.74
CA ASN A 407 20.97 -11.92 11.25
C ASN A 407 20.35 -10.52 11.10
N ILE A 408 19.07 -10.36 11.45
CA ILE A 408 18.40 -9.06 11.50
C ILE A 408 18.45 -8.52 12.93
N GLU A 409 18.73 -7.23 13.11
CA GLU A 409 18.70 -6.58 14.43
C GLU A 409 17.27 -6.53 14.98
N ILE A 410 16.95 -7.37 15.98
CA ILE A 410 15.60 -7.51 16.52
C ILE A 410 15.07 -6.22 17.14
N GLY A 411 15.95 -5.39 17.71
CA GLY A 411 15.55 -4.12 18.32
C GLY A 411 14.88 -3.17 17.33
N LYS A 412 15.26 -3.21 16.04
CA LYS A 412 14.62 -2.42 14.98
C LYS A 412 13.20 -2.88 14.71
N ILE A 413 12.96 -4.19 14.71
CA ILE A 413 11.63 -4.77 14.51
C ILE A 413 10.74 -4.43 15.71
N LEU A 414 11.23 -4.66 16.93
CA LEU A 414 10.46 -4.34 18.15
C LEU A 414 10.05 -2.86 18.19
N THR A 415 10.97 -1.96 17.81
CA THR A 415 10.67 -0.52 17.72
C THR A 415 9.67 -0.19 16.63
N ALA A 416 9.76 -0.80 15.44
CA ALA A 416 8.85 -0.53 14.31
C ALA A 416 7.41 -1.05 14.51
N PHE A 417 7.21 -1.91 15.51
CA PHE A 417 5.90 -2.47 15.88
C PHE A 417 5.49 -2.08 17.31
N ASP A 418 6.15 -1.08 17.90
CA ASP A 418 5.82 -0.49 19.22
C ASP A 418 5.81 -1.50 20.39
N TYR A 419 6.64 -2.55 20.32
CA TYR A 419 6.80 -3.48 21.43
C TYR A 419 7.71 -2.90 22.53
N PRO A 420 7.28 -2.85 23.81
CA PRO A 420 8.03 -2.21 24.91
C PRO A 420 9.22 -3.06 25.42
N ILE A 421 9.67 -4.04 24.65
CA ILE A 421 10.71 -4.99 25.05
C ILE A 421 12.08 -4.44 24.62
N ALA A 422 12.92 -4.08 25.59
CA ALA A 422 14.27 -3.59 25.35
C ALA A 422 15.25 -4.76 25.09
N LEU A 423 15.11 -5.41 23.94
CA LEU A 423 15.95 -6.51 23.50
C LEU A 423 16.68 -6.15 22.20
N THR A 424 17.99 -6.35 22.18
CA THR A 424 18.82 -6.21 20.98
C THR A 424 19.58 -7.51 20.70
N GLY A 425 19.98 -7.72 19.45
CA GLY A 425 20.70 -8.91 19.01
C GLY A 425 20.42 -9.27 17.55
N GLN A 426 21.27 -10.12 17.00
CA GLN A 426 21.13 -10.63 15.63
C GLN A 426 20.17 -11.81 15.60
N PHE A 427 18.95 -11.56 15.17
CA PHE A 427 17.85 -12.52 15.12
C PHE A 427 17.85 -13.32 13.82
N SER A 428 17.69 -14.62 13.95
CA SER A 428 17.43 -15.55 12.87
C SER A 428 16.23 -16.41 13.21
N MET A 429 15.41 -16.73 12.21
CA MET A 429 14.20 -17.53 12.38
C MET A 429 13.92 -18.32 11.11
N THR A 430 13.49 -19.56 11.30
CA THR A 430 12.80 -20.33 10.27
C THR A 430 11.52 -20.88 10.87
N GLY A 431 10.41 -20.87 10.14
CA GLY A 431 9.16 -21.44 10.62
C GLY A 431 8.12 -21.60 9.54
N ASP A 432 6.98 -22.11 9.97
CA ASP A 432 5.78 -22.34 9.17
C ASP A 432 4.59 -21.79 9.95
N PHE A 433 3.87 -20.84 9.36
CA PHE A 433 2.73 -20.18 9.98
C PHE A 433 1.52 -20.23 9.07
N SER A 434 0.33 -20.43 9.63
CA SER A 434 -0.93 -20.38 8.91
C SER A 434 -1.98 -19.55 9.66
N GLY A 435 -2.93 -19.01 8.91
CA GLY A 435 -4.02 -18.19 9.43
C GLY A 435 -5.06 -17.90 8.36
N GLU A 436 -6.05 -17.06 8.70
CA GLU A 436 -7.17 -16.75 7.80
C GLU A 436 -7.11 -15.33 7.24
N ARG A 437 -6.44 -14.40 7.93
CA ARG A 437 -6.31 -13.02 7.46
C ARG A 437 -4.90 -12.46 7.61
N LEU A 438 -4.45 -11.74 6.58
CA LEU A 438 -3.22 -10.95 6.57
C LEU A 438 -3.46 -9.61 7.27
N ASP A 439 -3.64 -9.67 8.59
CA ASP A 439 -3.86 -8.52 9.45
C ASP A 439 -3.08 -8.67 10.77
N ALA A 440 -2.69 -7.55 11.38
CA ALA A 440 -1.85 -7.53 12.58
C ALA A 440 -2.59 -7.96 13.85
N GLU A 441 -3.91 -7.72 13.94
CA GLU A 441 -4.75 -8.23 15.02
C GLU A 441 -5.00 -9.72 14.83
N ASP A 442 -5.34 -10.14 13.61
CA ASP A 442 -5.55 -11.56 13.28
C ASP A 442 -4.30 -12.41 13.53
N PHE A 443 -3.12 -11.91 13.16
CA PHE A 443 -1.84 -12.55 13.48
C PHE A 443 -1.64 -12.77 14.98
N ARG A 444 -2.09 -11.82 15.81
CA ARG A 444 -1.94 -11.91 17.26
C ARG A 444 -2.93 -12.85 17.92
N SER A 445 -4.08 -13.16 17.31
CA SER A 445 -5.15 -13.94 17.97
C SER A 445 -5.49 -15.26 17.29
N ASN A 446 -5.28 -15.39 15.98
CA ASN A 446 -5.84 -16.49 15.19
C ASN A 446 -4.79 -17.30 14.41
N TRP A 447 -3.58 -16.78 14.27
CA TRP A 447 -2.53 -17.50 13.57
C TRP A 447 -1.93 -18.61 14.44
N GLN A 448 -1.43 -19.63 13.77
CA GLN A 448 -0.81 -20.80 14.37
C GLN A 448 0.46 -21.18 13.59
N GLY A 449 1.39 -21.89 14.22
CA GLY A 449 2.62 -22.31 13.54
C GLY A 449 3.74 -22.77 14.46
N GLU A 450 4.83 -23.20 13.85
CA GLU A 450 6.05 -23.58 14.56
C GLU A 450 7.25 -22.81 14.00
N ALA A 451 8.21 -22.50 14.86
CA ALA A 451 9.42 -21.80 14.46
C ALA A 451 10.63 -22.19 15.32
N GLN A 452 11.81 -22.03 14.72
CA GLN A 452 13.10 -22.18 15.37
C GLN A 452 13.72 -20.80 15.38
N LEU A 453 14.00 -20.31 16.58
CA LEU A 453 14.48 -18.96 16.82
C LEU A 453 15.91 -19.03 17.31
N GLU A 454 16.75 -18.16 16.78
CA GLU A 454 18.11 -17.94 17.25
C GLU A 454 18.36 -16.44 17.40
N LEU A 455 19.08 -16.08 18.46
CA LEU A 455 19.49 -14.71 18.73
C LEU A 455 20.96 -14.72 19.14
N ALA A 456 21.82 -14.18 18.29
CA ALA A 456 23.24 -14.03 18.57
C ALA A 456 23.54 -12.64 19.17
N HIS A 457 24.49 -12.58 20.10
CA HIS A 457 24.89 -11.36 20.80
C HIS A 457 23.69 -10.63 21.41
N SER A 458 22.84 -11.38 22.12
CA SER A 458 21.64 -10.82 22.72
C SER A 458 21.97 -9.96 23.93
N ARG A 459 21.24 -8.86 24.06
CA ARG A 459 21.31 -7.98 25.22
C ARG A 459 19.89 -7.59 25.60
N LEU A 460 19.47 -8.06 26.77
CA LEU A 460 18.20 -7.72 27.39
C LEU A 460 18.44 -6.64 28.44
N GLU A 461 17.80 -5.48 28.28
CA GLU A 461 17.88 -4.41 29.26
C GLU A 461 16.78 -4.50 30.33
N GLY A 462 17.07 -4.01 31.53
CA GLY A 462 16.12 -3.95 32.63
C GLY A 462 16.16 -5.14 33.58
N MET A 463 16.80 -6.24 33.21
CA MET A 463 16.92 -7.43 34.05
C MET A 463 18.31 -8.07 33.94
N ASN A 464 19.14 -7.96 34.97
CA ASN A 464 20.44 -8.62 35.06
C ASN A 464 20.35 -9.93 35.87
N PHE A 465 20.24 -11.06 35.17
CA PHE A 465 20.12 -12.38 35.81
C PHE A 465 21.34 -12.75 36.67
N GLN A 466 22.55 -12.44 36.19
CA GLN A 466 23.79 -12.70 36.93
C GLN A 466 23.77 -11.97 38.29
N GLN A 467 23.47 -10.67 38.28
CA GLN A 467 23.46 -9.83 39.46
C GLN A 467 22.34 -10.25 40.43
N LEU A 468 21.14 -10.57 39.93
CA LEU A 468 20.02 -11.03 40.76
C LEU A 468 20.39 -12.28 41.56
N ILE A 469 21.04 -13.25 40.90
CA ILE A 469 21.47 -14.50 41.55
C ILE A 469 22.60 -14.22 42.54
N GLN A 470 23.63 -13.48 42.15
CA GLN A 470 24.77 -13.17 43.02
C GLN A 470 24.33 -12.44 44.29
N GLN A 471 23.45 -11.44 44.18
CA GLN A 471 22.92 -10.69 45.32
C GLN A 471 22.03 -11.53 46.24
N ALA A 472 21.24 -12.46 45.69
CA ALA A 472 20.44 -13.36 46.49
C ALA A 472 21.32 -14.34 47.28
N VAL A 473 22.37 -14.87 46.66
CA VAL A 473 23.33 -15.76 47.32
C VAL A 473 24.15 -15.04 48.39
N SER A 474 24.66 -13.83 48.09
CA SER A 474 25.50 -13.06 49.03
C SER A 474 24.74 -12.58 50.27
N ARG A 475 23.43 -12.29 50.15
CA ARG A 475 22.59 -11.91 51.29
C ARG A 475 22.47 -13.01 52.35
N ASN A 476 22.55 -14.27 51.95
CA ASN A 476 22.32 -15.42 52.83
C ASN A 476 23.60 -16.19 53.19
N ASN A 477 24.76 -15.84 52.64
CA ASN A 477 26.01 -16.58 52.84
C ASN A 477 27.18 -15.64 53.17
N GLN A 478 27.85 -15.86 54.31
CA GLN A 478 29.07 -15.13 54.67
C GLN A 478 30.26 -15.58 53.82
N GLY A 479 31.04 -14.63 53.30
CA GLY A 479 32.26 -14.90 52.52
C GLY A 479 32.07 -15.04 51.00
N VAL A 480 30.90 -14.67 50.48
CA VAL A 480 30.62 -14.49 49.05
C VAL A 480 30.14 -13.05 48.83
N ASP A 481 30.84 -12.30 47.99
CA ASP A 481 30.53 -10.92 47.68
C ASP A 481 29.94 -10.84 46.26
N ALA A 482 28.87 -10.06 46.12
CA ALA A 482 28.32 -9.72 44.81
C ALA A 482 29.07 -8.52 44.24
N GLN A 483 29.37 -8.56 42.94
CA GLN A 483 30.06 -7.48 42.26
C GLN A 483 29.18 -6.21 42.24
N GLN A 484 29.70 -5.08 42.72
CA GLN A 484 29.00 -3.78 42.69
C GLN A 484 29.26 -3.08 41.33
N ASN A 485 28.27 -2.31 40.84
CA ASN A 485 28.32 -1.59 39.54
C ASN A 485 28.34 -2.44 38.27
N VAL A 486 27.44 -3.42 38.14
CA VAL A 486 27.18 -4.08 36.85
C VAL A 486 26.04 -3.36 36.14
N GLN A 487 26.14 -3.19 34.81
CA GLN A 487 25.02 -2.69 34.00
C GLN A 487 23.78 -3.57 34.23
N ASN A 488 22.57 -2.99 34.27
CA ASN A 488 21.33 -3.75 34.50
C ASN A 488 20.87 -4.47 33.23
N VAL A 489 21.71 -5.37 32.73
CA VAL A 489 21.52 -6.11 31.49
C VAL A 489 21.87 -7.58 31.66
N THR A 490 21.20 -8.42 30.87
CA THR A 490 21.61 -9.80 30.64
C THR A 490 22.14 -9.91 29.22
N GLU A 491 23.38 -10.39 29.08
CA GLU A 491 24.04 -10.58 27.79
C GLU A 491 24.25 -12.07 27.52
N LEU A 492 23.94 -12.51 26.30
CA LEU A 492 24.22 -13.86 25.81
C LEU A 492 24.97 -13.79 24.48
N ASP A 493 25.99 -14.62 24.32
CA ASP A 493 26.67 -14.80 23.03
C ASP A 493 25.73 -15.49 22.03
N HIS A 494 24.91 -16.44 22.51
CA HIS A 494 23.91 -17.14 21.72
C HIS A 494 22.69 -17.50 22.57
N PHE A 495 21.50 -17.42 21.97
CA PHE A 495 20.24 -17.92 22.51
C PHE A 495 19.48 -18.65 21.40
N SER A 496 18.87 -19.80 21.71
CA SER A 496 18.02 -20.55 20.80
C SER A 496 16.80 -21.13 21.50
N THR A 497 15.71 -21.31 20.75
CA THR A 497 14.48 -21.95 21.24
C THR A 497 13.64 -22.52 20.09
N SER A 498 12.84 -23.54 20.39
CA SER A 498 11.73 -23.96 19.53
C SER A 498 10.45 -23.30 20.03
N ALA A 499 9.77 -22.56 19.15
CA ALA A 499 8.55 -21.84 19.45
C ALA A 499 7.35 -22.46 18.71
N SER A 500 6.20 -22.48 19.36
CA SER A 500 4.90 -22.78 18.72
C SER A 500 3.92 -21.66 19.02
N LEU A 501 3.24 -21.16 17.99
CA LEU A 501 2.16 -20.19 18.11
C LEU A 501 0.82 -20.93 17.97
N ASP A 502 -0.09 -20.70 18.91
CA ASP A 502 -1.43 -21.26 18.91
C ASP A 502 -2.41 -20.17 19.36
N ASN A 503 -3.12 -19.56 18.39
CA ASN A 503 -4.16 -18.55 18.64
C ASN A 503 -3.72 -17.45 19.63
N GLY A 504 -2.53 -16.90 19.43
CA GLY A 504 -1.96 -15.83 20.25
C GLY A 504 -1.16 -16.30 21.47
N LEU A 505 -1.14 -17.60 21.79
CA LEU A 505 -0.25 -18.15 22.79
C LEU A 505 1.05 -18.63 22.13
N LEU A 506 2.13 -17.88 22.31
CA LEU A 506 3.48 -18.28 21.93
C LEU A 506 4.11 -19.13 23.03
N THR A 507 4.32 -20.42 22.77
CA THR A 507 5.02 -21.32 23.69
C THR A 507 6.45 -21.51 23.23
N MET A 508 7.41 -21.26 24.11
CA MET A 508 8.84 -21.47 23.87
C MET A 508 9.33 -22.65 24.69
N THR A 509 9.92 -23.63 24.01
CA THR A 509 10.49 -24.83 24.61
C THR A 509 11.96 -24.94 24.27
N LYS A 510 12.68 -25.73 25.07
CA LYS A 510 14.12 -25.99 24.88
C LYS A 510 14.91 -24.69 24.72
N MET A 511 14.58 -23.67 25.53
CA MET A 511 15.35 -22.44 25.54
C MET A 511 16.76 -22.79 26.01
N VAL A 512 17.77 -22.35 25.27
CA VAL A 512 19.18 -22.49 25.63
C VAL A 512 19.84 -21.15 25.38
N GLY A 513 20.53 -20.62 26.38
CA GLY A 513 21.29 -19.38 26.26
C GLY A 513 22.66 -19.52 26.89
N GLU A 514 23.69 -18.99 26.23
CA GLU A 514 25.08 -19.14 26.66
C GLU A 514 25.86 -17.83 26.51
N SER A 515 26.78 -17.59 27.45
CA SER A 515 27.78 -16.54 27.43
C SER A 515 29.03 -16.99 28.19
N SER A 516 30.09 -16.18 28.15
CA SER A 516 31.29 -16.40 28.97
C SER A 516 31.05 -16.52 30.49
N VAL A 517 29.96 -15.97 31.02
CA VAL A 517 29.68 -15.88 32.47
C VAL A 517 28.36 -16.51 32.92
N LEU A 518 27.48 -16.87 31.98
CA LEU A 518 26.12 -17.31 32.23
C LEU A 518 25.69 -18.36 31.22
N ALA A 519 25.07 -19.44 31.69
CA ALA A 519 24.34 -20.39 30.87
C ALA A 519 22.91 -20.52 31.42
N LEU A 520 21.91 -20.59 30.56
CA LEU A 520 20.52 -20.79 30.94
C LEU A 520 19.86 -21.86 30.09
N THR A 521 18.96 -22.61 30.71
CA THR A 521 17.97 -23.42 30.01
C THR A 521 16.57 -23.05 30.49
N GLY A 522 15.54 -23.28 29.68
CA GLY A 522 14.18 -22.95 30.14
C GLY A 522 13.06 -23.29 29.18
N GLU A 523 11.86 -22.95 29.64
CA GLU A 523 10.61 -23.02 28.90
C GLU A 523 9.65 -21.93 29.40
N GLY A 524 8.66 -21.58 28.59
CA GLY A 524 7.68 -20.57 29.00
C GLY A 524 6.70 -20.22 27.90
N THR A 525 5.80 -19.29 28.23
CA THR A 525 4.76 -18.82 27.34
C THR A 525 4.71 -17.30 27.29
N MET A 526 4.24 -16.76 26.16
CA MET A 526 3.89 -15.37 25.98
C MET A 526 2.51 -15.30 25.33
N ASP A 527 1.59 -14.56 25.92
CA ASP A 527 0.27 -14.29 25.35
C ASP A 527 0.36 -12.95 24.60
N LEU A 528 0.27 -12.99 23.27
CA LEU A 528 0.42 -11.84 22.38
C LEU A 528 -0.79 -10.88 22.42
N VAL A 529 -1.94 -11.36 22.90
CA VAL A 529 -3.18 -10.57 23.03
C VAL A 529 -3.22 -9.87 24.38
N LYS A 530 -2.87 -10.61 25.45
CA LYS A 530 -2.84 -10.08 26.82
C LYS A 530 -1.53 -9.37 27.18
N GLU A 531 -0.52 -9.47 26.32
CA GLU A 531 0.84 -8.93 26.53
C GLU A 531 1.47 -9.39 27.85
N VAL A 532 1.26 -10.66 28.19
CA VAL A 532 1.83 -11.28 29.41
C VAL A 532 2.84 -12.35 29.07
N CYS A 533 3.81 -12.53 29.95
CA CYS A 533 4.86 -13.53 29.86
C CYS A 533 4.86 -14.40 31.13
N ASP A 534 5.19 -15.67 31.01
CA ASP A 534 5.51 -16.56 32.13
C ASP A 534 6.59 -17.56 31.69
N THR A 535 7.80 -17.37 32.18
CA THR A 535 8.98 -18.14 31.78
C THR A 535 9.71 -18.67 32.99
N ASN A 536 10.21 -19.90 32.88
CA ASN A 536 11.01 -20.56 33.89
C ASN A 536 12.39 -20.86 33.31
N PHE A 537 13.41 -20.38 33.99
CA PHE A 537 14.81 -20.57 33.63
C PHE A 537 15.55 -21.31 34.73
N ALA A 538 16.45 -22.20 34.33
CA ALA A 538 17.49 -22.77 35.17
C ALA A 538 18.81 -22.09 34.80
N ILE A 539 19.29 -21.19 35.66
CA ILE A 539 20.41 -20.29 35.35
C ILE A 539 21.66 -20.72 36.11
N LYS A 540 22.74 -20.89 35.38
CA LYS A 540 24.07 -21.23 35.89
C LYS A 540 25.00 -20.06 35.67
N VAL A 541 25.57 -19.51 36.76
CA VAL A 541 26.47 -18.36 36.72
C VAL A 541 27.91 -18.85 36.90
N SER A 542 28.69 -18.92 35.81
CA SER A 542 30.07 -19.44 35.82
C SER A 542 31.10 -18.37 36.20
N GLY A 543 30.78 -17.09 36.03
CA GLY A 543 31.69 -15.95 36.24
C GLY A 543 31.20 -14.91 37.26
N GLY A 544 32.06 -13.94 37.58
CA GLY A 544 31.70 -12.77 38.40
C GLY A 544 31.57 -12.99 39.92
N TRP A 545 31.81 -14.21 40.42
CA TRP A 545 31.81 -14.50 41.86
C TRP A 545 33.05 -13.93 42.56
N GLN A 546 32.86 -13.26 43.70
CA GLN A 546 33.94 -12.75 44.56
C GLN A 546 33.77 -13.26 46.00
N GLY A 547 34.83 -13.22 46.80
CA GLY A 547 34.79 -13.59 48.23
C GLY A 547 35.84 -14.62 48.64
N SER A 548 35.92 -14.88 49.95
CA SER A 548 36.95 -15.71 50.57
C SER A 548 36.63 -17.21 50.55
N ASN A 549 35.37 -17.61 50.31
CA ASN A 549 34.96 -19.03 50.33
C ASN A 549 35.07 -19.70 48.96
N SER A 550 36.30 -20.03 48.55
CA SER A 550 36.59 -20.61 47.22
C SER A 550 35.80 -21.89 46.90
N LYS A 551 35.56 -22.77 47.89
CA LYS A 551 34.82 -24.02 47.68
C LYS A 551 33.33 -23.79 47.40
N LEU A 552 32.71 -22.84 48.10
CA LEU A 552 31.31 -22.48 47.85
C LEU A 552 31.17 -21.82 46.47
N ILE A 553 32.13 -20.97 46.10
CA ILE A 553 32.18 -20.35 44.77
C ILE A 553 32.28 -21.42 43.66
N GLU A 554 33.15 -22.42 43.81
CA GLU A 554 33.24 -23.52 42.82
C GLU A 554 31.93 -24.33 42.73
N ALA A 555 31.24 -24.56 43.84
CA ALA A 555 29.93 -25.21 43.82
C ALA A 555 28.89 -24.34 43.07
N LEU A 556 28.80 -23.04 43.40
CA LEU A 556 27.88 -22.08 42.78
C LEU A 556 28.06 -21.96 41.26
N LYS A 557 29.30 -22.02 40.77
CA LYS A 557 29.59 -22.05 39.32
C LYS A 557 28.96 -23.22 38.60
N THR A 558 28.69 -24.32 39.32
CA THR A 558 28.11 -25.55 38.75
C THR A 558 26.61 -25.69 38.98
N THR A 559 26.02 -24.89 39.87
CA THR A 559 24.64 -25.01 40.33
C THR A 559 23.69 -24.22 39.42
N ALA A 560 22.63 -24.88 38.96
CA ALA A 560 21.54 -24.21 38.28
C ALA A 560 20.53 -23.64 39.29
N VAL A 561 20.24 -22.35 39.18
CA VAL A 561 19.31 -21.61 40.05
C VAL A 561 18.00 -21.38 39.30
N PRO A 562 16.85 -21.86 39.81
CA PRO A 562 15.54 -21.60 39.22
C PRO A 562 15.16 -20.12 39.35
N LEU A 563 14.88 -19.49 38.21
CA LEU A 563 14.34 -18.14 38.09
C LEU A 563 13.05 -18.19 37.28
N ARG A 564 11.95 -17.71 37.85
CA ARG A 564 10.69 -17.48 37.12
C ARG A 564 10.53 -16.01 36.83
N VAL A 565 10.28 -15.64 35.57
CA VAL A 565 9.98 -14.27 35.13
C VAL A 565 8.55 -14.24 34.59
N TYR A 566 7.69 -13.39 35.14
CA TYR A 566 6.27 -13.41 34.83
C TYR A 566 5.58 -12.05 34.95
N GLY A 567 4.46 -11.86 34.26
CA GLY A 567 3.62 -10.66 34.31
C GLY A 567 3.52 -9.93 32.96
N PRO A 568 2.94 -8.72 32.95
CA PRO A 568 2.83 -7.89 31.75
C PRO A 568 4.20 -7.48 31.21
N TRP A 569 4.38 -7.37 29.89
CA TRP A 569 5.67 -7.03 29.28
C TRP A 569 6.25 -5.69 29.75
N GLN A 570 5.39 -4.71 30.07
CA GLN A 570 5.79 -3.42 30.60
C GLN A 570 6.27 -3.47 32.06
N GLN A 571 5.88 -4.50 32.81
CA GLN A 571 6.18 -4.64 34.24
C GLN A 571 6.39 -6.11 34.61
N LEU A 572 7.51 -6.66 34.18
CA LEU A 572 7.89 -8.03 34.50
C LEU A 572 8.29 -8.17 35.98
N ASN A 573 7.74 -9.19 36.64
CA ASN A 573 8.09 -9.61 37.98
C ASN A 573 9.00 -10.85 37.91
N TYR A 574 9.70 -11.14 39.02
CA TYR A 574 10.53 -12.33 39.10
C TYR A 574 10.45 -13.01 40.47
N THR A 575 10.62 -14.34 40.46
CA THR A 575 10.79 -15.15 41.68
C THR A 575 12.05 -15.99 41.56
N LEU A 576 12.89 -15.99 42.59
CA LEU A 576 14.16 -16.70 42.60
C LEU A 576 14.21 -17.71 43.77
N GLN A 577 14.51 -18.97 43.48
CA GLN A 577 14.51 -20.06 44.48
C GLN A 577 15.92 -20.50 44.87
N VAL A 578 16.69 -19.58 45.46
CA VAL A 578 18.10 -19.82 45.83
C VAL A 578 18.24 -20.76 47.03
N ASP A 579 17.45 -20.53 48.08
CA ASP A 579 17.64 -21.17 49.38
C ASP A 579 17.43 -22.68 49.35
N GLN A 580 16.48 -23.13 48.54
CA GLN A 580 16.11 -24.54 48.46
C GLN A 580 17.20 -25.37 47.76
N VAL A 581 17.81 -24.81 46.71
CA VAL A 581 18.87 -25.46 45.93
C VAL A 581 20.18 -25.49 46.72
N LEU A 582 20.59 -24.36 47.30
CA LEU A 582 21.81 -24.27 48.10
C LEU A 582 21.75 -25.13 49.37
N ARG A 583 20.61 -25.14 50.06
CA ARG A 583 20.44 -25.99 51.27
C ARG A 583 20.62 -27.47 50.93
N LYS A 584 19.98 -27.93 49.85
CA LYS A 584 20.08 -29.33 49.41
C LYS A 584 21.51 -29.70 49.05
N GLN A 585 22.21 -28.83 48.30
CA GLN A 585 23.58 -29.10 47.88
C GLN A 585 24.59 -29.04 49.03
N LEU A 586 24.42 -28.12 49.98
CA LEU A 586 25.22 -28.09 51.21
C LEU A 586 24.97 -29.33 52.09
N GLN A 587 23.72 -29.81 52.18
CA GLN A 587 23.39 -31.07 52.85
C GLN A 587 24.06 -32.26 52.17
N ASP A 588 24.01 -32.34 50.84
CA ASP A 588 24.61 -33.44 50.07
C ASP A 588 26.14 -33.45 50.18
N GLU A 589 26.81 -32.30 50.11
CA GLU A 589 28.26 -32.19 50.31
C GLU A 589 28.65 -32.49 51.77
N ALA A 590 27.87 -32.02 52.75
CA ALA A 590 28.08 -32.36 54.16
C ALA A 590 27.94 -33.88 54.38
N LYS A 591 26.90 -34.51 53.82
CA LYS A 591 26.72 -35.97 53.84
C LYS A 591 27.88 -36.70 53.19
N ARG A 592 28.34 -36.24 52.02
CA ARG A 592 29.48 -36.84 51.32
C ARG A 592 30.76 -36.78 52.16
N ARG A 593 31.08 -35.63 52.74
CA ARG A 593 32.28 -35.48 53.59
C ARG A 593 32.18 -36.22 54.90
N LEU A 594 31.00 -36.24 55.52
CA LEU A 594 30.76 -37.02 56.73
C LEU A 594 30.96 -38.51 56.43
N ASN A 595 30.48 -39.00 55.28
CA ASN A 595 30.72 -40.37 54.80
C ASN A 595 32.20 -40.65 54.49
N ASP A 596 32.88 -39.78 53.74
CA ASP A 596 34.32 -39.91 53.43
C ASP A 596 35.18 -39.91 54.72
N TRP A 597 34.82 -39.09 55.70
CA TRP A 597 35.48 -39.07 57.01
C TRP A 597 35.20 -40.36 57.79
N LEU A 598 33.96 -40.85 57.76
CA LEU A 598 33.55 -42.11 58.39
C LEU A 598 34.29 -43.31 57.80
N ASP A 599 34.48 -43.33 56.48
CA ASP A 599 35.21 -44.38 55.79
C ASP A 599 36.70 -44.38 56.14
N LYS A 600 37.29 -43.21 56.37
CA LYS A 600 38.70 -43.06 56.81
C LYS A 600 38.91 -43.33 58.30
N HIS A 601 37.87 -43.25 59.13
CA HIS A 601 37.96 -43.38 60.60
C HIS A 601 37.02 -44.48 61.15
N LYS A 602 36.96 -45.62 60.46
CA LYS A 602 36.07 -46.77 60.78
C LYS A 602 36.25 -47.36 62.19
N GLU A 603 37.42 -47.17 62.82
CA GLU A 603 37.74 -47.72 64.16
C GLU A 603 37.65 -46.69 65.31
N SER A 604 37.23 -45.45 65.05
CA SER A 604 37.08 -44.43 66.09
C SER A 604 35.74 -44.57 66.82
N ASP A 605 35.73 -44.43 68.16
CA ASP A 605 34.52 -44.38 68.99
C ASP A 605 33.50 -43.30 68.54
N LYS A 606 33.97 -42.24 67.87
CA LYS A 606 33.13 -41.16 67.33
C LYS A 606 32.37 -41.52 66.05
N SER A 607 32.71 -42.63 65.40
CA SER A 607 32.07 -43.06 64.14
C SER A 607 30.57 -43.38 64.31
N LYS A 608 30.14 -43.85 65.49
CA LYS A 608 28.73 -44.13 65.81
C LYS A 608 27.88 -42.86 65.92
N GLU A 609 28.41 -41.80 66.55
CA GLU A 609 27.72 -40.51 66.69
C GLU A 609 27.58 -39.81 65.33
N VAL A 610 28.62 -39.86 64.51
CA VAL A 610 28.59 -39.25 63.17
C VAL A 610 27.61 -39.98 62.24
N LYS A 611 27.47 -41.30 62.33
CA LYS A 611 26.42 -42.07 61.61
C LYS A 611 25.00 -41.65 62.02
N GLN A 612 24.76 -41.36 63.30
CA GLN A 612 23.45 -40.89 63.76
C GLN A 612 23.13 -39.46 63.28
N LEU A 613 24.14 -38.58 63.19
CA LEU A 613 23.99 -37.24 62.61
C LEU A 613 23.70 -37.29 61.10
N LEU A 614 24.38 -38.19 60.38
CA LEU A 614 24.15 -38.43 58.95
C LEU A 614 22.71 -38.87 58.62
N ASN A 615 22.09 -39.66 59.50
CA ASN A 615 20.70 -40.09 59.36
C ASN A 615 19.67 -38.99 59.68
N LYS A 616 20.09 -37.87 60.28
CA LYS A 616 19.23 -36.72 60.63
C LYS A 616 19.36 -35.53 59.67
N LEU A 617 20.46 -35.46 58.92
CA LEU A 617 20.69 -34.52 57.82
C LEU A 617 19.98 -35.00 56.54
#